data_AF-A0A7X3IE49-F1
#
_entry.id   AF-A0A7X3IE49-F1
#
_cell.length_a   1.000
_cell.length_b   1.000
_cell.length_c   1.000
_cell.angle_alpha   90.00
_cell.angle_beta   90.00
_cell.angle_gamma   90.00
#
_symmetry.space_group_name_H-M   'P 1'
#
loop_
_entity.id
_entity.type
_entity.pdbx_description
1 polymer ?
#
loop_
_entity_poly.entity_id
_entity_poly.type
_entity_poly.pdbx_seq_one_letter_code
_entity_poly.pdbx_strand_id
1 'polypeptide(L)'
;MQSDPKASVKKAHLQFAGSLSFFPFLVEEKILLPFTKGTIGLEKITKLVERIPDSFRRLIQLYFEEMLSLREKQIKMGALKPLKINSILSDIQRFNLLINWIQLNSNEVTSWDMLQERHVQDYLLSLSLSVRQLAIKNLLLLFDLARKKSIITHVPLIDTPIRELPPRTQALSFEELQK
;
A
#
# COMPACT_ATOMS: atom_id res chain seq x y z
N MET A 1 -53.53 15.43 51.18
CA MET A 1 -53.20 15.20 49.76
C MET A 1 -51.78 14.66 49.74
N GLN A 2 -51.64 13.35 49.56
CA GLN A 2 -51.01 12.71 48.36
C GLN A 2 -49.55 13.15 48.18
N SER A 3 -48.52 12.32 48.06
CA SER A 3 -48.26 10.88 48.13
C SER A 3 -46.78 10.76 47.74
N ASP A 4 -45.99 9.99 48.49
CA ASP A 4 -44.66 9.48 48.06
C ASP A 4 -44.77 8.75 46.69
N PRO A 5 -43.70 8.56 45.86
CA PRO A 5 -42.50 7.86 46.32
C PRO A 5 -41.14 8.09 45.59
N LYS A 6 -40.10 7.55 46.25
CA LYS A 6 -38.79 7.08 45.75
C LYS A 6 -38.81 6.54 44.30
N ALA A 7 -37.86 7.00 43.49
CA ALA A 7 -37.22 6.27 42.39
C ALA A 7 -36.23 7.22 41.70
N SER A 8 -35.06 6.86 41.20
CA SER A 8 -34.32 5.61 41.17
C SER A 8 -32.94 6.04 40.66
N VAL A 9 -31.89 5.71 41.40
CA VAL A 9 -30.52 5.74 40.89
C VAL A 9 -30.49 4.79 39.70
N LYS A 10 -30.60 5.33 38.48
CA LYS A 10 -30.34 4.56 37.26
C LYS A 10 -28.84 4.32 37.20
N LYS A 11 -28.41 3.28 37.90
CA LYS A 11 -27.22 2.50 37.55
C LYS A 11 -27.43 2.07 36.10
N ALA A 12 -26.77 2.75 35.17
CA ALA A 12 -26.60 2.23 33.83
C ALA A 12 -25.73 0.98 33.94
N HIS A 13 -26.39 -0.18 34.06
CA HIS A 13 -25.82 -1.46 33.71
C HIS A 13 -25.53 -1.44 32.21
N LEU A 14 -24.34 -0.98 31.84
CA LEU A 14 -23.73 -1.36 30.58
C LEU A 14 -22.99 -2.66 30.82
N GLN A 15 -23.74 -3.76 30.65
CA GLN A 15 -23.16 -5.06 30.34
C GLN A 15 -22.36 -4.90 29.05
N PHE A 16 -21.05 -4.80 29.17
CA PHE A 16 -20.14 -5.00 28.06
C PHE A 16 -19.34 -6.27 28.31
N ALA A 17 -19.94 -7.38 27.89
CA ALA A 17 -19.18 -8.58 27.59
C ALA A 17 -18.50 -8.37 26.22
N GLY A 18 -17.16 -8.37 26.22
CA GLY A 18 -16.33 -8.27 25.01
C GLY A 18 -15.31 -7.14 25.11
N SER A 19 -14.13 -7.44 25.65
CA SER A 19 -12.91 -6.60 25.72
C SER A 19 -13.12 -5.10 25.44
N LEU A 20 -13.62 -4.36 26.42
CA LEU A 20 -13.67 -2.90 26.39
C LEU A 20 -12.24 -2.35 26.37
N SER A 21 -11.75 -2.02 25.18
CA SER A 21 -10.55 -1.22 25.03
C SER A 21 -10.80 0.14 25.69
N PHE A 22 -9.92 0.55 26.61
CA PHE A 22 -9.94 1.86 27.27
C PHE A 22 -9.56 3.02 26.30
N PHE A 23 -9.13 2.67 25.09
CA PHE A 23 -8.62 3.60 24.08
C PHE A 23 -9.64 4.65 23.59
N PRO A 24 -10.93 4.32 23.32
CA PRO A 24 -11.91 5.31 22.87
C PRO A 24 -12.13 6.43 23.91
N PHE A 25 -12.20 6.07 25.19
CA PHE A 25 -12.29 7.02 26.30
C PHE A 25 -11.06 7.94 26.36
N LEU A 26 -9.85 7.40 26.18
CA LEU A 26 -8.62 8.19 26.17
C LEU A 26 -8.52 9.18 24.99
N VAL A 27 -9.13 8.85 23.85
CA VAL A 27 -9.22 9.74 22.69
C VAL A 27 -10.28 10.83 22.93
N GLU A 28 -11.41 10.47 23.55
CA GLU A 28 -12.51 11.39 23.88
C GLU A 28 -12.08 12.45 24.92
N GLU A 29 -11.34 12.02 25.94
CA GLU A 29 -10.74 12.89 26.96
C GLU A 29 -9.52 13.69 26.45
N LYS A 30 -9.18 13.59 25.16
CA LYS A 30 -8.02 14.24 24.51
C LYS A 30 -6.66 13.95 25.15
N ILE A 31 -6.57 12.89 25.96
CA ILE A 31 -5.33 12.42 26.59
C ILE A 31 -4.42 11.80 25.53
N LEU A 32 -5.02 11.09 24.55
CA LEU A 32 -4.33 10.53 23.40
C LEU A 32 -4.89 11.08 22.10
N LEU A 33 -4.02 11.37 21.13
CA LEU A 33 -4.44 11.55 19.74
C LEU A 33 -4.88 10.19 19.17
N PRO A 34 -5.92 10.14 18.32
CA PRO A 34 -6.35 8.89 17.71
C PRO A 34 -5.21 8.29 16.86
N PHE A 35 -4.51 7.30 17.43
CA PHE A 35 -3.56 6.45 16.74
C PHE A 35 -4.30 5.59 15.72
N THR A 36 -4.60 6.16 14.56
CA THR A 36 -5.06 5.35 13.44
C THR A 36 -3.83 4.75 12.78
N LYS A 37 -3.76 3.42 12.63
CA LYS A 37 -2.68 2.74 11.89
C LYS A 37 -2.40 3.35 10.50
N GLY A 38 -3.39 4.08 9.95
CA GLY A 38 -3.26 4.87 8.72
C GLY A 38 -2.24 6.01 8.80
N THR A 39 -2.17 6.78 9.90
CA THR A 39 -1.24 7.94 10.00
C THR A 39 0.22 7.50 9.98
N ILE A 40 0.56 6.45 10.72
CA ILE A 40 1.90 5.84 10.71
C ILE A 40 2.27 5.32 9.32
N GLY A 41 1.30 4.76 8.59
CA GLY A 41 1.51 4.28 7.22
C GLY A 41 1.82 5.44 6.27
N LEU A 42 1.10 6.56 6.39
CA LEU A 42 1.30 7.75 5.57
C LEU A 42 2.67 8.40 5.83
N GLU A 43 3.05 8.57 7.09
CA GLU A 43 4.38 9.12 7.44
C GLU A 43 5.54 8.24 6.93
N LYS A 44 5.36 6.92 6.93
CA LYS A 44 6.35 6.01 6.36
C LYS A 44 6.48 6.19 4.85
N ILE A 45 5.36 6.39 4.15
CA ILE A 45 5.36 6.62 2.71
C ILE A 45 6.03 7.96 2.40
N THR A 46 5.68 9.05 3.08
CA THR A 46 6.26 10.38 2.83
C THR A 46 7.77 10.37 3.01
N LYS A 47 8.27 9.80 4.13
CA LYS A 47 9.72 9.62 4.36
C LYS A 47 10.40 8.78 3.30
N LEU A 48 9.70 7.80 2.72
CA LEU A 48 10.25 6.96 1.67
C LEU A 48 10.34 7.72 0.35
N VAL A 49 9.33 8.54 0.00
CA VAL A 49 9.33 9.40 -1.19
C VAL A 49 10.40 10.49 -1.10
N GLU A 50 10.62 11.07 0.08
CA GLU A 50 11.67 12.09 0.31
C GLU A 50 13.07 11.55 0.05
N ARG A 51 13.32 10.26 0.30
CA ARG A 51 14.62 9.61 0.04
C ARG A 51 14.88 9.32 -1.43
N ILE A 52 13.84 9.36 -2.27
CA ILE A 52 13.98 9.10 -3.71
C ILE A 52 14.68 10.31 -4.34
N PRO A 53 15.64 10.11 -5.28
CA PRO A 53 16.28 11.19 -6.01
C PRO A 53 15.25 12.08 -6.72
N ASP A 54 15.51 13.39 -6.77
CA ASP A 54 14.55 14.39 -7.26
C ASP A 54 14.02 14.08 -8.67
N SER A 55 14.91 13.62 -9.56
CA SER A 55 14.60 13.24 -10.94
C SER A 55 13.59 12.09 -11.05
N PHE A 56 13.51 11.22 -10.04
CA PHE A 56 12.55 10.13 -9.99
C PHE A 56 11.33 10.44 -9.09
N ARG A 57 11.49 11.36 -8.13
CA ARG A 57 10.50 11.61 -7.07
C ARG A 57 9.14 12.02 -7.61
N ARG A 58 9.09 12.85 -8.66
CA ARG A 58 7.83 13.44 -9.16
C ARG A 58 6.77 12.40 -9.55
N LEU A 59 7.16 11.37 -10.29
CA LEU A 59 6.24 10.30 -10.71
C LEU A 59 5.72 9.51 -9.50
N ILE A 60 6.61 9.18 -8.56
CA ILE A 60 6.26 8.40 -7.37
C ILE A 60 5.30 9.18 -6.47
N GLN A 61 5.52 10.49 -6.34
CA GLN A 61 4.63 11.38 -5.61
C GLN A 61 3.25 11.46 -6.27
N LEU A 62 3.19 11.61 -7.59
CA LEU A 62 1.93 11.61 -8.33
C LEU A 62 1.16 10.28 -8.18
N TYR A 63 1.88 9.16 -8.24
CA TYR A 63 1.30 7.85 -7.96
C TYR A 63 0.68 7.79 -6.56
N PHE A 64 1.43 8.24 -5.54
CA PHE A 64 0.96 8.27 -4.16
C PHE A 64 -0.31 9.12 -4.00
N GLU A 65 -0.31 10.34 -4.56
CA GLU A 65 -1.45 11.26 -4.52
C GLU A 65 -2.69 10.66 -5.22
N GLU A 66 -2.53 10.02 -6.38
CA GLU A 66 -3.64 9.35 -7.06
C GLU A 66 -4.21 8.19 -6.25
N MET A 67 -3.37 7.36 -5.65
CA MET A 67 -3.82 6.24 -4.83
C MET A 67 -4.56 6.71 -3.57
N LEU A 68 -4.13 7.81 -2.96
CA LEU A 68 -4.87 8.44 -1.86
C LEU A 68 -6.23 8.98 -2.32
N SER A 69 -6.27 9.69 -3.44
CA SER A 69 -7.54 10.20 -4.02
C SER A 69 -8.51 9.06 -4.32
N LEU A 70 -8.02 7.94 -4.89
CA LEU A 70 -8.83 6.76 -5.14
C LEU A 70 -9.37 6.13 -3.85
N ARG A 71 -8.52 6.02 -2.82
CA ARG A 71 -8.93 5.52 -1.50
C ARG A 71 -10.02 6.41 -0.89
N GLU A 72 -9.87 7.73 -0.94
CA GLU A 72 -10.87 8.67 -0.42
C GLU A 72 -12.20 8.54 -1.15
N LYS A 73 -12.18 8.41 -2.48
CA LYS A 73 -13.38 8.16 -3.29
C LYS A 73 -14.06 6.86 -2.88
N GLN A 74 -13.31 5.77 -2.70
CA GLN A 74 -13.84 4.48 -2.24
C GLN A 74 -14.48 4.58 -0.86
N ILE A 75 -13.87 5.33 0.07
CA ILE A 75 -14.44 5.57 1.41
C ILE A 75 -15.75 6.36 1.29
N LYS A 76 -15.76 7.44 0.50
CA LYS A 76 -16.97 8.26 0.25
C LYS A 76 -18.11 7.45 -0.38
N MET A 77 -17.79 6.49 -1.24
CA MET A 77 -18.75 5.58 -1.87
C MET A 77 -19.16 4.40 -0.97
N GLY A 78 -18.66 4.30 0.27
CA GLY A 78 -19.03 3.22 1.19
C GLY A 78 -18.46 1.85 0.81
N ALA A 79 -17.32 1.80 0.10
CA ALA A 79 -16.69 0.53 -0.27
C ALA A 79 -16.35 -0.31 0.97
N LEU A 80 -16.74 -1.59 0.96
CA LEU A 80 -16.51 -2.52 2.08
C LEU A 80 -15.01 -2.70 2.42
N LYS A 81 -14.14 -2.63 1.40
CA LYS A 81 -12.70 -2.82 1.54
C LYS A 81 -11.96 -1.77 0.71
N PRO A 82 -11.80 -0.54 1.19
CA PRO A 82 -11.04 0.49 0.48
C PRO A 82 -9.55 0.12 0.39
N LEU A 83 -8.87 0.66 -0.62
CA LEU A 83 -7.46 0.42 -0.92
C LEU A 83 -6.59 0.64 0.32
N LYS A 84 -5.92 -0.40 0.82
CA LYS A 84 -5.14 -0.33 2.07
C LYS A 84 -3.88 0.53 1.89
N ILE A 85 -3.56 1.36 2.89
CA ILE A 85 -2.31 2.15 2.93
C ILE A 85 -1.07 1.26 2.81
N ASN A 86 -1.09 0.07 3.41
CA ASN A 86 0.03 -0.88 3.31
C ASN A 86 0.26 -1.39 1.87
N SER A 87 -0.79 -1.45 1.04
CA SER A 87 -0.66 -1.81 -0.37
C SER A 87 0.09 -0.71 -1.11
N ILE A 88 -0.31 0.55 -0.89
CA ILE A 88 0.37 1.72 -1.47
C ILE A 88 1.85 1.76 -1.04
N LEU A 89 2.13 1.54 0.25
CA LEU A 89 3.50 1.46 0.76
C LEU A 89 4.32 0.36 0.06
N SER A 90 3.72 -0.83 -0.12
CA SER A 90 4.39 -1.95 -0.79
C SER A 90 4.71 -1.64 -2.25
N ASP A 91 3.82 -0.94 -2.95
CA ASP A 91 4.04 -0.56 -4.34
C ASP A 91 5.18 0.48 -4.45
N ILE A 92 5.17 1.51 -3.61
CA ILE A 92 6.23 2.54 -3.59
C ILE A 92 7.59 1.91 -3.21
N GLN A 93 7.62 0.96 -2.27
CA GLN A 93 8.84 0.22 -1.94
C GLN A 93 9.40 -0.54 -3.15
N ARG A 94 8.55 -1.17 -3.96
CA ARG A 94 8.96 -1.86 -5.19
C ARG A 94 9.50 -0.90 -6.23
N PHE A 95 8.88 0.27 -6.39
CA PHE A 95 9.41 1.30 -7.30
C PHE A 95 10.76 1.81 -6.84
N ASN A 96 10.94 1.98 -5.52
CA ASN A 96 12.22 2.38 -4.96
C ASN A 96 13.30 1.30 -5.16
N LEU A 97 12.93 0.01 -5.13
CA LEU A 97 13.86 -1.07 -5.47
C LEU A 97 14.36 -0.96 -6.91
N LEU A 98 13.49 -0.65 -7.87
CA LEU A 98 13.89 -0.41 -9.26
C LEU A 98 14.83 0.80 -9.35
N ILE A 99 14.46 1.94 -8.74
CA ILE A 99 15.26 3.17 -8.78
C ILE A 99 16.66 2.92 -8.20
N ASN A 100 16.74 2.32 -7.02
CA ASN A 100 18.02 1.99 -6.39
C ASN A 100 18.84 1.02 -7.26
N TRP A 101 18.19 0.02 -7.88
CA TRP A 101 18.89 -0.90 -8.77
C TRP A 101 19.46 -0.17 -9.99
N ILE A 102 18.70 0.72 -10.62
CA ILE A 102 19.15 1.54 -11.75
C ILE A 102 20.35 2.40 -11.32
N GLN A 103 20.26 3.08 -10.18
CA GLN A 103 21.35 3.92 -9.68
C GLN A 103 22.64 3.15 -9.39
N LEU A 104 22.54 1.86 -9.08
CA LEU A 104 23.69 1.00 -8.81
C LEU A 104 24.27 0.36 -10.07
N ASN A 105 23.46 0.10 -11.09
CA ASN A 105 23.84 -0.73 -12.25
C ASN A 105 23.87 0.04 -13.59
N SER A 106 23.30 1.25 -13.65
CA SER A 106 23.14 2.02 -14.90
C SER A 106 23.34 3.51 -14.64
N ASN A 107 24.60 3.92 -14.57
CA ASN A 107 25.00 5.30 -14.29
C ASN A 107 24.49 6.31 -15.34
N GLU A 108 24.17 5.84 -16.54
CA GLU A 108 23.63 6.66 -17.63
C GLU A 108 22.17 7.07 -17.40
N VAL A 109 21.41 6.35 -16.56
CA VAL A 109 19.99 6.60 -16.33
C VAL A 109 19.82 7.51 -15.11
N THR A 110 19.67 8.81 -15.37
CA THR A 110 19.51 9.80 -14.30
C THR A 110 18.06 10.20 -14.01
N SER A 111 17.12 9.87 -14.89
CA SER A 111 15.71 10.25 -14.80
C SER A 111 14.79 9.23 -15.49
N TRP A 112 13.47 9.37 -15.31
CA TRP A 112 12.48 8.50 -15.95
C TRP A 112 12.53 8.53 -17.49
N ASP A 113 12.86 9.66 -18.11
CA ASP A 113 12.90 9.79 -19.57
C ASP A 113 14.06 9.01 -20.22
N MET A 114 15.14 8.81 -19.47
CA MET A 114 16.31 8.04 -19.92
C MET A 114 16.12 6.54 -19.72
N LEU A 115 15.06 6.13 -19.01
CA LEU A 115 14.79 4.74 -18.71
C LEU A 115 14.29 4.02 -19.96
N GLN A 116 15.18 3.28 -20.62
CA GLN A 116 14.85 2.40 -21.74
C GLN A 116 14.43 0.99 -21.28
N GLU A 117 13.81 0.25 -22.19
CA GLU A 117 13.35 -1.13 -21.97
C GLU A 117 14.45 -2.07 -21.46
N ARG A 118 15.66 -1.97 -22.02
CA ARG A 118 16.80 -2.82 -21.63
C ARG A 118 17.08 -2.77 -20.12
N HIS A 119 17.03 -1.57 -19.51
CA HIS A 119 17.32 -1.40 -18.09
C HIS A 119 16.24 -2.05 -17.22
N VAL A 120 14.98 -1.95 -17.66
CA VAL A 120 13.85 -2.58 -16.97
C VAL A 120 13.94 -4.10 -17.11
N GLN A 121 14.29 -4.62 -18.29
CA GLN A 121 14.51 -6.05 -18.48
C GLN A 121 15.66 -6.58 -17.61
N ASP A 122 16.80 -5.89 -17.56
CA ASP A 122 17.95 -6.29 -16.73
C ASP A 122 17.58 -6.30 -15.24
N TYR A 123 16.84 -5.28 -14.78
CA TYR A 123 16.27 -5.28 -13.44
C TYR A 123 15.37 -6.50 -13.20
N LEU A 124 14.43 -6.77 -14.11
CA LEU A 124 13.51 -7.91 -13.98
C LEU A 124 14.25 -9.26 -13.98
N LEU A 125 15.33 -9.38 -14.76
CA LEU A 125 16.16 -10.57 -14.81
C LEU A 125 16.93 -10.79 -13.51
N SER A 126 17.31 -9.71 -12.82
CA SER A 126 17.94 -9.79 -11.49
C SER A 126 16.99 -10.31 -10.39
N LEU A 127 15.67 -10.25 -10.61
CA LEU A 127 14.67 -10.74 -9.66
C LEU A 127 14.39 -12.25 -9.82
N SER A 128 14.04 -12.89 -8.71
CA SER A 128 13.47 -14.25 -8.73
C SER A 128 12.17 -14.29 -9.54
N LEU A 129 11.90 -15.42 -10.21
CA LEU A 129 10.77 -15.58 -11.12
C LEU A 129 9.41 -15.22 -10.48
N SER A 130 9.19 -15.61 -9.22
CA SER A 130 7.94 -15.31 -8.50
C SER A 130 7.74 -13.81 -8.25
N VAL A 131 8.83 -13.08 -8.04
CA VAL A 131 8.80 -11.63 -7.80
C VAL A 131 8.70 -10.87 -9.12
N ARG A 132 9.28 -11.40 -10.19
CA ARG A 132 9.27 -10.80 -11.52
C ARG A 132 7.85 -10.52 -12.03
N GLN A 133 6.93 -11.49 -11.91
CA GLN A 133 5.54 -11.31 -12.36
C GLN A 133 4.84 -10.16 -11.63
N LEU A 134 5.04 -10.09 -10.31
CA LEU A 134 4.49 -9.02 -9.49
C LEU A 134 5.14 -7.66 -9.81
N ALA A 135 6.44 -7.64 -10.06
CA ALA A 135 7.17 -6.44 -10.46
C ALA A 135 6.66 -5.91 -11.80
N ILE A 136 6.52 -6.77 -12.82
CA ILE A 136 5.97 -6.41 -14.14
C ILE A 136 4.61 -5.72 -13.99
N LYS A 137 3.67 -6.35 -13.27
CA LYS A 137 2.33 -5.78 -13.06
C LYS A 137 2.37 -4.40 -12.42
N ASN A 138 3.20 -4.22 -11.39
CA ASN A 138 3.28 -2.93 -10.69
C ASN A 138 3.96 -1.86 -11.54
N LEU A 139 5.00 -2.23 -12.28
CA LEU A 139 5.72 -1.32 -13.18
C LEU A 139 4.86 -0.89 -14.36
N LEU A 140 4.07 -1.79 -14.95
CA LEU A 140 3.08 -1.43 -15.97
C LEU A 140 2.12 -0.36 -15.45
N LEU A 141 1.57 -0.56 -14.25
CA LEU A 141 0.66 0.41 -13.64
C LEU A 141 1.32 1.77 -13.42
N LEU A 142 2.58 1.78 -12.98
CA LEU A 142 3.36 3.02 -12.81
C LEU A 142 3.63 3.72 -14.14
N PHE A 143 4.09 2.99 -15.16
CA PHE A 143 4.45 3.56 -16.45
C PHE A 143 3.23 4.01 -17.25
N ASP A 144 2.10 3.31 -17.13
CA ASP A 144 0.82 3.78 -17.68
C ASP A 144 0.39 5.10 -17.07
N LEU A 145 0.56 5.25 -15.75
CA LEU A 145 0.32 6.53 -15.08
C LEU A 145 1.29 7.60 -15.59
N ALA A 146 2.58 7.28 -15.67
CA ALA A 146 3.61 8.20 -16.14
C ALA A 146 3.32 8.71 -17.55
N ARG A 147 2.91 7.82 -18.46
CA ARG A 147 2.50 8.14 -19.82
C ARG A 147 1.24 9.01 -19.84
N LYS A 148 0.22 8.66 -19.04
CA LYS A 148 -1.03 9.46 -18.92
C LYS A 148 -0.77 10.88 -18.38
N LYS A 149 0.26 11.06 -17.56
CA LYS A 149 0.68 12.35 -17.02
C LYS A 149 1.79 13.01 -17.84
N SER A 150 2.16 12.46 -18.99
CA SER A 150 3.21 12.96 -19.87
C SER A 150 4.57 13.15 -19.19
N ILE A 151 4.88 12.32 -18.19
CA ILE A 151 6.21 12.30 -17.53
C ILE A 151 7.22 11.52 -18.36
N ILE A 152 6.73 10.51 -19.09
CA ILE A 152 7.54 9.74 -20.03
C ILE A 152 6.85 9.72 -21.39
N THR A 153 7.64 9.67 -22.45
CA THR A 153 7.17 9.63 -23.84
C THR A 153 6.87 8.22 -24.32
N HIS A 154 7.52 7.22 -23.73
CA HIS A 154 7.39 5.81 -24.08
C HIS A 154 7.30 4.96 -22.80
N VAL A 155 6.65 3.80 -22.88
CA VAL A 155 6.56 2.84 -21.78
C VAL A 155 7.71 1.85 -21.94
N PRO A 156 8.72 1.83 -21.03
CA PRO A 156 9.90 0.97 -21.16
C PRO A 156 9.63 -0.46 -20.66
N LEU A 157 8.49 -1.04 -21.03
CA LEU A 157 8.08 -2.37 -20.61
C LEU A 157 7.13 -2.96 -21.66
N ILE A 158 7.50 -4.13 -22.18
CA ILE A 158 6.63 -4.90 -23.08
C ILE A 158 5.73 -5.81 -22.25
N ASP A 159 4.45 -5.85 -22.62
CA ASP A 159 3.49 -6.84 -22.13
C ASP A 159 3.85 -8.21 -22.71
N THR A 160 4.81 -8.88 -22.06
CA THR A 160 5.25 -10.22 -22.45
C THR A 160 4.36 -11.27 -21.79
N PRO A 161 3.93 -12.32 -22.52
CA PRO A 161 3.09 -13.35 -21.95
C PRO A 161 3.82 -14.04 -20.80
N ILE A 162 3.24 -13.92 -19.61
CA ILE A 162 3.82 -14.43 -18.38
C ILE A 162 3.76 -15.96 -18.40
N ARG A 163 4.91 -16.63 -18.32
CA ARG A 163 4.95 -18.08 -18.11
C ARG A 163 4.42 -18.41 -16.72
N GLU A 164 3.36 -19.23 -16.64
CA GLU A 164 2.82 -19.71 -15.37
C GLU A 164 3.89 -20.51 -14.61
N LEU A 165 4.06 -20.19 -13.32
CA LEU A 165 4.98 -20.90 -12.46
C LEU A 165 4.24 -22.08 -11.82
N PRO A 166 4.90 -23.25 -11.66
CA PRO A 166 4.31 -24.33 -10.89
C PRO A 166 4.05 -23.86 -9.45
N PRO A 167 2.97 -24.33 -8.81
CA PRO A 167 2.65 -23.97 -7.44
C PRO A 167 3.79 -24.37 -6.50
N ARG A 168 4.22 -23.44 -5.64
CA ARG A 168 5.30 -23.70 -4.66
C ARG A 168 4.84 -24.51 -3.46
N THR A 169 3.53 -24.53 -3.21
CA THR A 169 2.91 -25.27 -2.11
C THR A 169 2.05 -26.37 -2.70
N GLN A 170 2.37 -27.62 -2.35
CA GLN A 170 1.45 -28.73 -2.54
C GLN A 170 0.43 -28.72 -1.39
N ALA A 171 -0.83 -28.97 -1.71
CA ALA A 171 -1.83 -29.19 -0.68
C ALA A 171 -1.44 -30.44 0.11
N LEU A 172 -1.53 -30.36 1.45
CA LEU A 172 -1.38 -31.53 2.30
C LEU A 172 -2.47 -32.54 1.93
N SER A 173 -2.07 -33.79 1.77
CA SER A 173 -3.01 -34.89 1.61
C SER A 173 -3.79 -35.11 2.91
N PHE A 174 -4.96 -35.76 2.82
CA PHE A 174 -5.79 -36.06 3.98
C PHE A 174 -5.05 -36.95 5.00
N GLU A 175 -4.16 -37.83 4.52
CA GLU A 175 -3.31 -38.69 5.35
C GLU A 175 -2.24 -37.89 6.13
N GLU A 176 -1.70 -36.83 5.54
CA GLU A 176 -0.74 -35.93 6.21
C GLU A 176 -1.42 -35.01 7.23
N LEU A 177 -2.70 -34.69 7.04
CA LEU A 177 -3.49 -33.88 7.98
C LEU A 177 -3.93 -34.63 9.24
N GLN A 178 -3.90 -35.97 9.22
CA GLN A 178 -4.33 -36.82 10.33
C GLN A 178 -3.19 -37.30 11.26
N LYS A 179 -1.93 -36.96 10.94
CA LYS A 179 -0.76 -37.20 11.81
C LYS A 179 -0.54 -36.03 12.77
#